data_AF-A0A3C1Y8N7-F1
#
_entry.id   AF-A0A3C1Y8N7-F1
#
_cell.length_a   1.000
_cell.length_b   1.000
_cell.length_c   1.000
_cell.angle_alpha   90.00
_cell.angle_beta   90.00
_cell.angle_gamma   90.00
#
_symmetry.space_group_name_H-M   'P 1'
#
loop_
_entity.id
_entity.type
_entity.pdbx_description
1 polymer ?
#
loop_
_entity_poly.entity_id
_entity_poly.type
_entity_poly.pdbx_seq_one_letter_code
_entity_poly.pdbx_strand_id
1 'polypeptide(L)' 'MGHRMEIYLSPEHAARVIAISRSFGIPAQVVGYVEASDIPRLTITGEHGTFEY' A
#
# COMPACT_ATOMS: atom_id res chain seq x y z
N MET A 1 1.23 0.91 -11.20
CA MET A 1 0.13 1.90 -11.14
C MET A 1 -1.20 1.19 -11.37
N GLY A 2 -2.14 1.23 -10.43
CA GLY A 2 -3.40 0.46 -10.55
C GLY A 2 -4.47 0.72 -9.49
N HIS A 3 -4.12 1.37 -8.37
CA HIS A 3 -5.04 1.80 -7.31
C HIS A 3 -5.04 3.34 -7.18
N ARG A 4 -6.13 3.91 -6.65
CA ARG A 4 -6.31 5.36 -6.44
C ARG A 4 -6.68 5.71 -4.99
N MET A 5 -6.50 4.76 -4.09
CA MET A 5 -6.75 4.90 -2.66
C MET A 5 -5.74 4.03 -1.91
N GLU A 6 -5.14 4.60 -0.87
CA GLU A 6 -4.21 3.93 0.03
C GLU A 6 -4.69 4.16 1.47
N ILE A 7 -4.57 3.14 2.30
CA ILE A 7 -4.94 3.21 3.72
C ILE A 7 -3.71 2.82 4.51
N TYR A 8 -3.32 3.69 5.44
CA TYR A 8 -2.24 3.44 6.40
C TYR A 8 -2.87 2.93 7.70
N LEU A 9 -2.47 1.73 8.11
CA LEU A 9 -2.98 1.06 9.32
C LEU A 9 -1.93 0.08 9.86
N SER A 10 -2.09 -0.31 11.11
CA SER A 10 -1.29 -1.38 11.71
C SER A 10 -1.54 -2.73 10.99
N PRO A 11 -0.52 -3.59 10.80
CA PRO A 11 -0.62 -4.80 9.99
C PRO A 11 -1.74 -5.76 10.42
N GLU A 12 -2.05 -5.85 11.73
CA GLU A 12 -3.09 -6.70 12.30
C GLU A 12 -4.50 -6.40 11.77
N HIS A 13 -4.74 -5.20 11.20
CA HIS A 13 -6.03 -4.82 10.65
C HIS A 13 -6.13 -5.02 9.13
N ALA A 14 -5.03 -5.35 8.43
CA ALA A 14 -4.97 -5.43 6.97
C ALA A 14 -5.96 -6.44 6.37
N ALA A 15 -6.03 -7.64 6.95
CA ALA A 15 -6.94 -8.69 6.48
C ALA A 15 -8.41 -8.25 6.53
N ARG A 16 -8.80 -7.51 7.59
CA ARG A 16 -10.16 -6.99 7.75
C ARG A 16 -10.49 -5.93 6.71
N VAL A 17 -9.58 -4.99 6.46
CA VAL A 17 -9.76 -3.94 5.45
C VAL A 17 -9.88 -4.53 4.05
N ILE A 18 -9.04 -5.51 3.72
CA ILE A 18 -9.09 -6.22 2.43
C ILE A 18 -10.44 -6.95 2.28
N ALA A 19 -10.93 -7.63 3.33
CA ALA A 19 -12.21 -8.32 3.31
C ALA A 19 -13.39 -7.35 3.06
N ILE A 20 -13.38 -6.17 3.71
CA ILE A 20 -14.39 -5.12 3.50
C ILE A 20 -14.33 -4.62 2.05
N SER A 21 -13.15 -4.30 1.51
CA SER A 21 -13.02 -3.85 0.11
C SER A 21 -13.59 -4.88 -0.87
N ARG A 22 -13.28 -6.17 -0.66
CA ARG A 22 -13.79 -7.27 -1.47
C ARG A 22 -15.30 -7.45 -1.36
N SER A 23 -15.92 -7.17 -0.22
CA SER A 23 -17.39 -7.21 -0.09
C SER A 23 -18.11 -6.14 -0.93
N PHE A 24 -17.40 -5.07 -1.31
CA PHE A 24 -17.89 -4.07 -2.27
C PHE A 24 -17.45 -4.36 -3.72
N GLY A 25 -16.86 -5.54 -3.99
CA GLY A 25 -16.38 -5.92 -5.32
C GLY A 25 -15.09 -5.19 -5.75
N ILE A 26 -14.37 -4.58 -4.80
CA ILE A 26 -13.13 -3.84 -5.10
C ILE A 26 -11.93 -4.68 -4.64
N PRO A 27 -11.03 -5.08 -5.55
CA PRO A 27 -9.79 -5.77 -5.19
C PRO A 27 -8.91 -4.91 -4.28
N ALA A 28 -8.34 -5.53 -3.25
CA ALA A 28 -7.42 -4.89 -2.33
C ALA A 28 -6.30 -5.86 -1.93
N GLN A 29 -5.14 -5.28 -1.65
CA GLN A 29 -3.93 -5.96 -1.19
C GLN A 29 -3.05 -4.98 -0.40
N VAL A 30 -2.08 -5.50 0.35
CA VAL A 30 -1.01 -4.67 0.92
C VAL A 30 -0.05 -4.31 -0.20
N VAL A 31 0.12 -3.01 -0.47
CA VAL A 31 0.95 -2.51 -1.59
C VAL A 31 2.32 -1.98 -1.15
N GLY A 32 2.56 -1.86 0.15
CA GLY A 32 3.80 -1.32 0.71
C GLY A 32 3.75 -1.22 2.24
N TYR A 33 4.76 -0.57 2.81
CA TYR A 33 4.89 -0.32 4.24
C TYR A 33 5.57 1.03 4.50
N VAL A 34 5.50 1.51 5.74
CA VAL A 34 6.22 2.71 6.21
C VAL A 34 7.27 2.28 7.22
N GLU A 35 8.45 2.88 7.13
CA GLU A 35 9.54 2.72 8.07
C GLU A 35 10.03 4.08 8.56
N ALA A 36 10.71 4.12 9.70
CA ALA A 36 11.34 5.33 10.19
C ALA A 36 12.48 5.75 9.25
N SER A 37 12.61 7.06 9.02
CA SER A 37 13.65 7.64 8.17
C SER A 37 14.03 9.02 8.71
N ASP A 38 15.31 9.35 8.67
CA ASP A 38 15.81 10.68 9.07
C ASP A 38 15.48 11.76 8.03
N ILE A 39 15.14 11.35 6.80
CA ILE A 39 14.78 12.23 5.68
C ILE A 39 13.46 11.78 5.03
N PRO A 40 12.68 12.71 4.45
CA PRO A 40 11.56 12.34 3.57
C PRO A 40 12.09 11.53 2.39
N ARG A 41 11.47 10.37 2.13
CA ARG A 41 11.85 9.46 1.06
C ARG A 41 10.66 8.61 0.63
N LEU A 42 10.51 8.42 -0.67
CA LEU A 42 9.52 7.54 -1.28
C LEU A 42 10.22 6.62 -2.27
N THR A 43 10.06 5.31 -2.09
CA THR A 43 10.57 4.29 -3.02
C THR A 43 9.40 3.55 -3.65
N ILE A 44 9.32 3.54 -4.98
CA ILE A 44 8.31 2.81 -5.75
C ILE A 44 9.02 1.73 -6.55
N THR A 45 8.77 0.46 -6.23
CA THR A 45 9.28 -0.69 -6.98
C THR A 45 8.17 -1.32 -7.80
N GLY A 46 8.40 -1.47 -9.11
CA GLY A 46 7.43 -2.09 -10.01
C GLY A 46 8.08 -2.75 -11.22
N GLU A 47 7.27 -3.17 -12.18
CA GLU A 47 7.72 -3.89 -13.38
C GLU A 47 8.71 -3.11 -14.25
N HIS A 48 8.73 -1.78 -14.13
CA HIS A 48 9.60 -0.89 -14.89
C HIS A 48 10.84 -0.43 -14.09
N GLY A 49 11.12 -1.07 -12.96
CA GLY A 49 12.26 -0.74 -12.09
C GLY A 49 11.86 -0.01 -10.80
N THR A 50 12.84 0.65 -10.20
CA THR A 50 12.70 1.38 -8.93
C THR A 50 12.77 2.89 -9.21
N PHE A 51 11.81 3.63 -8.64
CA PHE A 51 11.75 5.09 -8.67
C PHE A 51 11.88 5.64 -7.25
N GLU A 52 12.69 6.67 -7.06
CA GLU A 52 12.95 7.31 -5.77
C GLU A 52 12.62 8.80 -5.82
N TYR A 53 11.98 9.31 -4.77
CA TYR A 53 11.57 10.71 -4.60
C TYR A 53 11.80 11.20 -3.17
#